data_AF-A0AAW7LBB7-F1
#
_entry.id   AF-A0AAW7LBB7-F1
#
_cell.length_a   1.000
_cell.length_b   1.000
_cell.length_c   1.000
_cell.angle_alpha   90.00
_cell.angle_beta   90.00
_cell.angle_gamma   90.00
#
_symmetry.space_group_name_H-M   'P 1'
#
loop_
_entity.id
_entity.type
_entity.pdbx_description
1 polymer ?
#
loop_
_entity_poly.entity_id
_entity_poly.type
_entity_poly.pdbx_seq_one_letter_code
_entity_poly.pdbx_strand_id
1 'polypeptide(L)'
;MLATAGDNTKLLTERCRKDVQSMGYDIDDVKQLVCTALSSGSYLKSEWCIVGQTDKSISWAACDSYRLFRNEWVEYAHKEMRYEYYVKFAIGKTGKLLLLVSCHLSR
;
A
#
# COMPACT_ATOMS: atom_id res chain seq x y z
N MET A 1 -10.92 -13.29 0.55
CA MET A 1 -11.60 -12.25 -0.25
C MET A 1 -11.86 -11.07 0.67
N LEU A 2 -11.14 -9.95 0.52
CA LEU A 2 -11.43 -8.74 1.30
C LEU A 2 -12.87 -8.32 0.96
N ALA A 3 -13.76 -8.35 1.95
CA ALA A 3 -15.19 -8.16 1.73
C ALA A 3 -15.49 -6.77 1.12
N THR A 4 -16.35 -6.75 0.11
CA THR A 4 -16.87 -5.56 -0.57
C THR A 4 -17.92 -4.83 0.28
N ALA A 5 -17.62 -4.55 1.53
CA ALA A 5 -18.50 -3.82 2.42
C ALA A 5 -17.92 -2.44 2.68
N GLY A 6 -18.46 -1.41 2.00
CA GLY A 6 -18.21 0.01 2.28
C GLY A 6 -16.77 0.49 1.99
N ASP A 7 -16.64 1.79 1.76
CA ASP A 7 -15.36 2.44 1.45
C ASP A 7 -14.45 2.46 2.71
N ASN A 8 -13.82 1.31 2.97
CA ASN A 8 -13.14 0.97 4.22
C ASN A 8 -11.61 0.98 4.11
N THR A 9 -11.07 1.44 2.98
CA THR A 9 -9.63 1.65 2.78
C THR A 9 -9.30 3.12 2.95
N LYS A 10 -8.31 3.44 3.81
CA LYS A 10 -7.82 4.81 3.97
C LYS A 10 -6.32 4.90 3.74
N LEU A 11 -5.94 5.82 2.86
CA LEU A 11 -4.56 6.28 2.72
C LEU A 11 -4.26 7.26 3.86
N LEU A 12 -3.36 6.88 4.76
CA LEU A 12 -3.16 7.59 6.02
C LEU A 12 -2.22 8.78 5.90
N THR A 13 -1.04 8.55 5.34
CA THR A 13 0.02 9.57 5.31
C THR A 13 -0.07 10.38 4.03
N GLU A 14 0.30 11.66 4.11
CA GLU A 14 0.35 12.53 2.94
C GLU A 14 1.29 11.97 1.87
N ARG A 15 2.42 11.38 2.30
CA ARG A 15 3.35 10.70 1.40
C ARG A 15 2.68 9.54 0.66
N CYS A 16 1.93 8.68 1.35
CA CYS A 16 1.20 7.60 0.70
C CYS A 16 0.18 8.12 -0.33
N ARG A 17 -0.53 9.20 -0.04
CA ARG A 17 -1.48 9.81 -0.98
C ARG A 17 -0.78 10.29 -2.24
N LYS A 18 0.37 10.96 -2.09
CA LYS A 18 1.19 11.42 -3.23
C LYS A 18 1.75 10.27 -4.03
N ASP A 19 2.24 9.21 -3.38
CA ASP A 19 2.78 8.03 -4.05
C ASP A 19 1.66 7.36 -4.88
N VAL A 20 0.48 7.13 -4.30
CA VAL A 20 -0.71 6.58 -5.01
C VAL A 20 -1.12 7.46 -6.19
N GLN A 21 -1.19 8.77 -5.99
CA GLN A 21 -1.51 9.71 -7.05
C GLN A 21 -0.46 9.69 -8.18
N SER A 22 0.83 9.60 -7.84
CA SER A 22 1.92 9.56 -8.83
C SER A 22 1.90 8.30 -9.70
N MET A 23 1.37 7.20 -9.15
CA MET A 23 1.13 5.96 -9.89
C MET A 23 -0.13 6.03 -10.76
N GLY A 24 -0.95 7.07 -10.61
CA GLY A 24 -2.26 7.17 -11.27
C GLY A 24 -3.29 6.18 -10.73
N TYR A 25 -3.09 5.65 -9.51
CA TYR A 25 -3.94 4.63 -8.93
C TYR A 25 -5.12 5.24 -8.17
N ASP A 26 -6.26 4.56 -8.22
CA ASP A 26 -7.40 4.81 -7.34
C ASP A 26 -7.43 3.85 -6.13
N ILE A 27 -8.50 3.93 -5.33
CA ILE A 27 -8.65 3.07 -4.14
C ILE A 27 -8.84 1.59 -4.49
N ASP A 28 -9.43 1.28 -5.64
CA ASP A 28 -9.65 -0.10 -6.06
C ASP A 28 -8.37 -0.72 -6.62
N ASP A 29 -7.56 0.03 -7.38
CA ASP A 29 -6.20 -0.37 -7.76
C ASP A 29 -5.36 -0.71 -6.54
N VAL A 30 -5.47 0.15 -5.53
CA VAL A 30 -4.79 -0.01 -4.25
C VAL A 30 -5.24 -1.28 -3.51
N LYS A 31 -6.55 -1.59 -3.48
CA LYS A 31 -7.06 -2.85 -2.90
C LYS A 31 -6.52 -4.07 -3.67
N GLN A 32 -6.50 -4.00 -5.00
CA GLN A 32 -5.95 -5.06 -5.83
C GLN A 32 -4.45 -5.28 -5.57
N LEU A 33 -3.70 -4.19 -5.37
CA LEU A 33 -2.29 -4.27 -5.03
C LEU A 33 -2.06 -5.00 -3.69
N VAL A 34 -2.89 -4.72 -2.67
CA VAL A 34 -2.85 -5.43 -1.38
C VAL A 34 -3.20 -6.90 -1.56
N CYS A 35 -4.28 -7.23 -2.29
CA CYS A 35 -4.66 -8.61 -2.58
C CYS A 35 -3.52 -9.37 -3.28
N THR A 36 -2.88 -8.73 -4.26
CA THR A 36 -1.78 -9.32 -5.03
C THR A 36 -0.54 -9.51 -4.15
N ALA A 37 -0.18 -8.51 -3.33
CA ALA A 37 0.94 -8.62 -2.41
C ALA A 37 0.75 -9.75 -1.37
N LEU A 38 -0.48 -9.96 -0.89
CA LEU A 38 -0.82 -11.07 0.00
C LEU A 38 -0.78 -12.44 -0.68
N SER A 39 -1.16 -12.50 -1.96
CA SER A 39 -1.31 -13.77 -2.68
C SER A 39 -0.02 -14.25 -3.33
N SER A 40 0.80 -13.32 -3.84
CA SER A 40 2.01 -13.64 -4.62
C SER A 40 3.24 -12.83 -4.23
N GLY A 41 3.10 -11.88 -3.30
CA GLY A 41 4.24 -11.12 -2.78
C GLY A 41 5.05 -11.91 -1.75
N SER A 42 6.07 -11.25 -1.20
CA SER A 42 6.89 -11.76 -0.11
C SER A 42 6.65 -10.92 1.14
N TYR A 43 6.28 -11.56 2.25
CA TYR A 43 6.28 -10.91 3.55
C TYR A 43 7.71 -10.43 3.89
N LEU A 44 7.81 -9.22 4.42
CA LEU A 44 9.07 -8.62 4.85
C LEU A 44 9.20 -8.62 6.38
N LYS A 45 8.23 -8.00 7.06
CA LYS A 45 8.24 -7.81 8.52
C LYS A 45 6.90 -7.24 9.02
N SER A 46 6.69 -7.38 10.34
CA SER A 46 5.67 -6.69 11.12
C SER A 46 6.33 -5.62 11.99
N GLU A 47 5.75 -4.42 12.05
CA GLU A 47 6.28 -3.31 12.84
C GLU A 47 5.19 -2.34 13.30
N TRP A 48 5.41 -1.70 14.46
CA TRP A 48 4.58 -0.59 14.91
C TRP A 48 4.91 0.67 14.13
N CYS A 49 3.92 1.26 13.49
CA CYS A 49 4.06 2.50 12.72
C CYS A 49 3.26 3.64 13.36
N ILE A 50 3.84 4.84 13.33
CA ILE A 50 3.10 6.06 13.64
C ILE A 50 2.18 6.36 12.46
N VAL A 51 0.87 6.41 12.73
CA VAL A 51 -0.19 6.65 11.74
C VAL A 51 -0.84 8.02 11.87
N GLY A 52 -0.51 8.75 12.95
CA GLY A 52 -0.96 10.11 13.17
C GLY A 52 -0.30 10.69 14.41
N GLN A 53 -0.04 11.99 14.39
CA GLN A 53 0.54 12.71 15.51
C GLN A 53 -0.16 14.06 15.64
N THR A 54 -0.57 14.38 16.86
CA THR A 54 -1.09 15.70 17.26
C THR A 54 -0.25 16.21 18.43
N ASP A 55 -0.44 17.47 18.82
CA ASP A 55 0.25 18.05 19.99
C ASP A 55 -0.04 17.30 21.30
N LYS A 56 -1.10 16.48 21.33
CA LYS A 56 -1.57 15.78 22.54
C LYS A 56 -1.37 14.27 22.50
N SER A 57 -1.11 13.66 21.34
CA SER A 57 -1.07 12.20 21.22
C SER A 57 -0.36 11.71 19.96
N ILE A 58 0.22 10.51 20.05
CA ILE A 58 0.74 9.74 18.92
C ILE A 58 -0.12 8.49 18.74
N SER A 59 -0.62 8.28 17.54
CA SER A 59 -1.38 7.10 17.15
C SER A 59 -0.46 6.07 16.51
N TRP A 60 -0.52 4.83 17.00
CA TRP A 60 0.26 3.71 16.50
C TRP A 60 -0.64 2.65 15.86
N ALA A 61 -0.14 1.99 14.83
CA ALA A 61 -0.77 0.81 14.23
C ALA A 61 0.25 -0.32 14.06
N ALA A 62 -0.18 -1.56 14.32
CA ALA A 62 0.60 -2.74 13.97
C ALA A 62 0.44 -2.98 12.47
N CYS A 63 1.53 -2.82 11.74
CA CYS A 63 1.53 -2.94 10.28
C CYS A 63 2.33 -4.16 9.84
N ASP A 64 1.85 -4.81 8.79
CA ASP A 64 2.62 -5.80 8.03
C ASP A 64 3.10 -5.21 6.72
N SER A 65 4.33 -5.54 6.33
CA SER A 65 4.95 -5.08 5.10
C SER A 65 5.22 -6.25 4.17
N TYR A 66 4.88 -6.07 2.90
CA TYR A 66 5.07 -7.01 1.81
C TYR A 66 5.84 -6.34 0.69
N ARG A 67 6.65 -7.14 -0.01
CA ARG A 67 7.27 -6.78 -1.28
C ARG A 67 6.57 -7.51 -2.41
N LEU A 68 6.24 -6.80 -3.48
CA LEU A 68 5.64 -7.35 -4.68
C LEU A 68 6.44 -6.89 -5.90
N PHE A 69 6.78 -7.82 -6.79
CA PHE A 69 7.33 -7.48 -8.10
C PHE A 69 6.24 -7.60 -9.17
N ARG A 70 6.14 -6.62 -10.06
CA ARG A 70 5.26 -6.65 -11.22
C ARG A 70 6.03 -6.25 -12.47
N ASN A 71 5.77 -6.92 -13.58
CA ASN A 71 6.17 -6.40 -14.88
C ASN A 71 5.05 -5.48 -15.36
N GLU A 72 5.40 -4.26 -15.71
CA GLU A 72 4.46 -3.28 -16.23
C GLU A 72 4.96 -2.74 -17.57
N TRP A 73 4.04 -2.58 -18.51
CA TRP A 73 4.34 -1.94 -19.78
C TRP A 73 4.53 -0.45 -19.57
N VAL A 74 5.70 0.07 -19.95
CA VAL A 74 6.02 1.49 -19.84
C VAL A 74 5.91 2.12 -21.23
N GLU A 75 4.82 2.86 -21.46
CA GLU A 75 4.51 3.44 -22.78
C GLU A 75 5.66 4.27 -23.36
N TYR A 76 6.27 5.14 -22.56
CA TYR A 76 7.38 6.00 -23.02
C TYR A 76 8.65 5.22 -23.39
N ALA A 77 8.86 4.04 -22.78
CA ALA A 77 10.04 3.21 -23.03
C ALA A 77 9.76 2.08 -24.04
N HIS A 78 8.49 1.88 -24.44
CA HIS A 78 8.02 0.81 -25.32
C HIS A 78 8.53 -0.59 -24.94
N LYS A 79 8.55 -0.89 -23.64
CA LYS A 79 8.96 -2.20 -23.11
C LYS A 79 8.32 -2.52 -21.78
N GLU A 80 8.31 -3.81 -21.43
CA GLU A 80 8.04 -4.23 -20.06
C GLU A 80 9.22 -3.84 -19.14
N MET A 81 8.88 -3.26 -18.00
CA MET A 81 9.83 -2.96 -16.94
C MET A 81 9.35 -3.60 -15.65
N ARG A 82 10.31 -4.12 -14.87
CA ARG A 82 10.01 -4.67 -13.56
C ARG A 82 9.95 -3.54 -12.54
N TYR A 83 8.88 -3.53 -11.77
CA TYR A 83 8.63 -2.61 -10.67
C TYR A 83 8.65 -3.38 -9.35
N GLU A 84 9.15 -2.72 -8.31
CA GLU A 84 9.14 -3.21 -6.95
C GLU A 84 8.20 -2.35 -6.11
N TYR A 85 7.12 -2.97 -5.65
CA TYR A 85 6.12 -2.38 -4.79
C TYR A 85 6.37 -2.80 -3.34
N TYR A 86 6.36 -1.81 -2.46
CA TYR A 86 6.34 -2.00 -1.01
C TYR A 86 4.94 -1.67 -0.51
N VAL A 87 4.24 -2.72 -0.07
CA VAL A 87 2.86 -2.63 0.40
C VAL A 87 2.87 -2.82 1.90
N LYS A 88 2.49 -1.79 2.64
CA LYS A 88 2.41 -1.81 4.10
C LYS A 88 1.00 -1.49 4.54
N PHE A 89 0.36 -2.37 5.28
CA PHE A 89 -1.00 -2.13 5.77
C PHE A 89 -1.19 -2.53 7.23
N ALA A 90 -2.22 -1.97 7.84
CA ALA A 90 -2.74 -2.35 9.15
C ALA A 90 -4.25 -2.50 9.07
N ILE A 91 -4.81 -3.29 9.99
CA ILE A 91 -6.25 -3.44 10.14
C ILE A 91 -6.66 -2.70 11.42
N GLY A 92 -7.51 -1.68 11.28
CA GLY A 92 -8.07 -0.96 12.42
C GLY A 92 -9.08 -1.80 13.20
N LYS A 93 -9.40 -1.39 14.44
CA LYS A 93 -10.36 -2.10 15.32
C LYS A 93 -11.74 -2.34 14.69
N THR A 94 -12.14 -1.52 13.72
CA THR A 94 -13.40 -1.61 12.99
C THR A 94 -13.32 -2.44 11.70
N GLY A 95 -12.18 -3.12 11.46
CA GLY A 95 -11.92 -3.86 10.22
C GLY A 95 -11.48 -2.97 9.05
N LYS A 96 -11.35 -1.65 9.24
CA LYS A 96 -10.90 -0.72 8.19
C LYS A 96 -9.43 -0.93 7.87
N LEU A 97 -9.11 -1.02 6.58
CA LEU A 97 -7.75 -1.16 6.10
C LEU A 97 -7.06 0.21 6.08
N LEU A 98 -5.93 0.28 6.78
CA LEU A 98 -5.05 1.44 6.85
C LEU A 98 -3.82 1.14 6.00
N LEU A 99 -3.51 1.99 5.01
CA LEU A 99 -2.53 1.63 4.00
C LEU A 99 -1.45 2.69 3.79
N LEU A 100 -0.23 2.19 3.58
CA LEU A 100 0.91 2.87 3.02
C LEU A 100 1.45 2.04 1.83
N VAL A 101 1.44 2.62 0.63
CA VAL A 101 2.05 2.03 -0.57
C VAL A 101 3.17 2.93 -1.05
N SER A 102 4.31 2.36 -1.40
CA SER A 102 5.33 3.03 -2.20
C SER A 102 5.77 2.13 -3.35
N CYS A 103 6.14 2.75 -4.47
CA CYS A 103 6.60 2.08 -5.67
C CYS A 103 7.94 2.66 -6.11
N HIS A 104 8.87 1.76 -6.42
CA HIS A 104 10.17 2.12 -6.98
C HIS A 104 10.43 1.26 -8.21
N LEU A 105 11.10 1.84 -9.22
CA LEU A 105 11.61 1.07 -10.33
C LEU A 105 12.62 0.05 -9.76
N SER A 106 12.41 -1.25 -10.02
CA SER A 106 13.34 -2.24 -9.50
C SER A 106 14.68 -2.07 -10.21
N ARG A 107 15.78 -2.04 -9.45
CA ARG A 107 17.13 -2.05 -10.03
C ARG A 107 17.41 -3.34 -10.79
#